data_AF-A0A4U1ZHV3-F1
#
_entry.id   AF-A0A4U1ZHV3-F1
#
_cell.length_a   1.000
_cell.length_b   1.000
_cell.length_c   1.000
_cell.angle_alpha   90.00
_cell.angle_beta   90.00
_cell.angle_gamma   90.00
#
_symmetry.space_group_name_H-M   'P 1'
#
loop_
_entity.id
_entity.type
_entity.pdbx_description
1 polymer ?
#
loop_
_entity_poly.entity_id
_entity_poly.type
_entity_poly.pdbx_seq_one_letter_code
_entity_poly.pdbx_strand_id
1 'polypeptide(L)'
;MSDNSAHSAPSTSHKDDKAAIQASASLLHALSIQHIVHYTQQNHALTPSEDVIEWVLHRWPNTQEARRQVTETTLSDIRQQWTHQPARLKSNYQNALTAILLYLHHALGWEIPKTEEKKLVDQDAKLFENITSHAHAAYRLLQGYNTFLETFYQKRTPLSQEQVALIVALEVAPLPIDYLHHILTSSDCIEIVDNRLYLRLIHIQGRQSKGRPDKEADDASFTRYHLPLSVYRALTTFYEQKAATLSHAYTGLNPFRDRLYAFTVQLLTGAETSSRMGASPHLCSKRQLHFLFQAVWYYRDDVVPTLLKDIAYPTRHVAYELQSPCIPNQKKQIDDIYTQTWDDKWYEKIETGKKRTVASPGAIK
;
A
#
# COMPACT_ATOMS: atom_id res chain seq x y z
N MET A 1 43.43 -28.15 -57.33
CA MET A 1 44.49 -27.22 -56.89
C MET A 1 44.01 -25.84 -57.35
N SER A 2 43.33 -25.10 -56.46
CA SER A 2 43.89 -23.93 -55.72
C SER A 2 43.84 -22.68 -56.61
N ASP A 3 43.29 -21.50 -56.31
CA ASP A 3 42.86 -20.78 -55.09
C ASP A 3 41.77 -19.74 -55.52
N ASN A 4 40.69 -19.50 -54.76
CA ASN A 4 40.55 -18.52 -53.67
C ASN A 4 41.02 -17.07 -53.96
N SER A 5 40.08 -16.13 -54.08
CA SER A 5 40.08 -14.86 -53.33
C SER A 5 38.79 -14.06 -53.55
N ALA A 6 37.92 -14.11 -52.55
CA ALA A 6 36.83 -13.18 -52.32
C ALA A 6 37.37 -11.98 -51.53
N HIS A 7 37.01 -10.76 -51.94
CA HIS A 7 37.12 -9.58 -51.08
C HIS A 7 35.74 -9.22 -50.53
N SER A 8 35.55 -9.56 -49.26
CA SER A 8 34.46 -9.08 -48.39
C SER A 8 34.77 -7.67 -47.89
N ALA A 9 33.74 -6.82 -47.81
CA ALA A 9 33.69 -5.62 -47.00
C ALA A 9 32.52 -5.75 -45.99
N PRO A 10 32.58 -5.06 -44.83
CA PRO A 10 32.35 -5.72 -43.54
C PRO A 10 30.96 -5.52 -42.92
N SER A 11 30.57 -6.53 -42.14
CA SER A 11 29.39 -6.58 -41.27
C SER A 11 29.32 -5.44 -40.25
N THR A 12 28.18 -4.75 -40.22
CA THR A 12 27.79 -3.74 -39.22
C THR A 12 27.10 -4.33 -37.98
N SER A 13 27.09 -5.65 -37.76
CA SER A 13 26.17 -6.28 -36.80
C SER A 13 26.51 -6.09 -35.30
N HIS A 14 27.74 -5.71 -34.93
CA HIS A 14 28.14 -5.76 -33.52
C HIS A 14 27.71 -4.58 -32.64
N LYS A 15 27.34 -3.41 -33.22
CA LYS A 15 26.87 -2.25 -32.43
C LYS A 15 25.37 -2.34 -32.13
N ASP A 16 24.59 -2.87 -33.07
CA ASP A 16 23.14 -2.99 -32.93
C ASP A 16 22.77 -4.12 -31.95
N ASP A 17 23.53 -5.22 -31.94
CA ASP A 17 23.33 -6.31 -30.98
C ASP A 17 23.59 -5.85 -29.54
N LYS A 18 24.61 -5.01 -29.31
CA LYS A 18 24.96 -4.53 -27.96
C LYS A 18 23.94 -3.52 -27.42
N ALA A 19 23.39 -2.67 -28.28
CA ALA A 19 22.32 -1.74 -27.94
C ALA A 19 20.98 -2.47 -27.69
N ALA A 20 20.67 -3.49 -28.49
CA ALA A 20 19.49 -4.34 -28.30
C ALA A 20 19.57 -5.17 -27.00
N ILE A 21 20.75 -5.72 -26.68
CA ILE A 21 21.01 -6.47 -25.43
C ILE A 21 20.95 -5.53 -24.21
N GLN A 22 21.46 -4.30 -24.32
CA GLN A 22 21.42 -3.32 -23.23
C GLN A 22 20.01 -2.73 -23.01
N ALA A 23 19.22 -2.56 -24.08
CA ALA A 23 17.81 -2.16 -24.00
C ALA A 23 16.92 -3.27 -23.42
N SER A 24 17.14 -4.54 -23.78
CA SER A 24 16.42 -5.68 -23.20
C SER A 24 16.81 -5.94 -21.74
N ALA A 25 18.09 -5.75 -21.37
CA ALA A 25 18.51 -5.77 -19.96
C ALA A 25 17.89 -4.61 -19.12
N SER A 26 17.60 -3.47 -19.74
CA SER A 26 16.94 -2.32 -19.08
C SER A 26 15.41 -2.50 -18.96
N LEU A 27 14.81 -3.33 -19.81
CA LEU A 27 13.37 -3.65 -19.81
C LEU A 27 13.00 -4.82 -18.88
N LEU A 28 13.88 -5.81 -18.73
CA LEU A 28 13.74 -6.87 -17.70
C LEU A 28 13.67 -6.29 -16.26
N HIS A 29 14.22 -5.09 -16.05
CA HIS A 29 14.12 -4.37 -14.77
C HIS A 29 12.73 -3.76 -14.53
N ALA A 30 11.91 -3.58 -15.57
CA ALA A 30 10.56 -3.00 -15.47
C ALA A 30 9.52 -4.01 -14.95
N LEU A 31 9.71 -5.31 -15.25
CA LEU A 31 8.91 -6.44 -14.75
C LEU A 31 9.47 -7.01 -13.43
N SER A 32 9.84 -6.13 -12.50
CA SER A 32 10.22 -6.56 -11.15
C SER A 32 9.00 -7.13 -10.41
N ILE A 33 9.13 -8.34 -9.84
CA ILE A 33 8.12 -8.96 -8.98
C ILE A 33 7.70 -7.99 -7.87
N GLN A 34 8.68 -7.29 -7.28
CA GLN A 34 8.43 -6.32 -6.22
C GLN A 34 7.55 -5.16 -6.69
N HIS A 35 7.76 -4.65 -7.92
CA HIS A 35 6.93 -3.58 -8.46
C HIS A 35 5.50 -4.04 -8.76
N ILE A 36 5.33 -5.25 -9.29
CA ILE A 36 4.00 -5.82 -9.56
C ILE A 36 3.26 -6.07 -8.25
N VAL A 37 3.92 -6.65 -7.25
CA VAL A 37 3.37 -6.87 -5.91
C VAL A 37 2.99 -5.54 -5.27
N HIS A 38 3.89 -4.57 -5.28
CA HIS A 38 3.63 -3.26 -4.71
C HIS A 38 2.46 -2.54 -5.41
N TYR A 39 2.45 -2.53 -6.75
CA TYR A 39 1.38 -1.92 -7.53
C TYR A 39 0.01 -2.59 -7.29
N THR A 40 -0.02 -3.91 -7.24
CA THR A 40 -1.28 -4.67 -7.04
C THR A 40 -1.80 -4.54 -5.60
N GLN A 41 -0.90 -4.49 -4.62
CA GLN A 41 -1.23 -4.17 -3.22
C GLN A 41 -1.81 -2.77 -3.09
N GLN A 42 -1.19 -1.78 -3.73
CA GLN A 42 -1.70 -0.42 -3.74
C GLN A 42 -3.09 -0.34 -4.37
N ASN A 43 -3.38 -1.12 -5.42
CA ASN A 43 -4.61 -0.99 -6.20
C ASN A 43 -5.68 -2.06 -5.90
N HIS A 44 -5.61 -2.73 -4.75
CA HIS A 44 -6.62 -3.72 -4.30
C HIS A 44 -6.90 -4.85 -5.29
N ALA A 45 -5.96 -5.16 -6.18
CA ALA A 45 -6.02 -6.40 -6.91
C ALA A 45 -5.68 -7.56 -5.95
N LEU A 46 -6.30 -8.73 -6.16
CA LEU A 46 -5.91 -9.97 -5.49
C LEU A 46 -4.40 -10.13 -5.66
N THR A 47 -3.64 -9.93 -4.58
CA THR A 47 -2.18 -10.05 -4.61
C THR A 47 -1.85 -11.55 -4.59
N PRO A 48 -1.42 -12.12 -5.71
CA PRO A 48 -0.95 -13.50 -5.73
C PRO A 48 0.37 -13.58 -4.94
N SER A 49 0.73 -14.78 -4.49
CA SER A 49 2.05 -14.96 -3.86
C SER A 49 3.17 -14.68 -4.86
N GLU A 50 4.31 -14.20 -4.36
CA GLU A 50 5.50 -13.89 -5.15
C GLU A 50 5.90 -15.08 -6.04
N ASP A 51 5.93 -16.29 -5.49
CA ASP A 51 6.24 -17.53 -6.23
C ASP A 51 5.36 -17.74 -7.46
N VAL A 52 4.07 -17.36 -7.38
CA VAL A 52 3.11 -17.55 -8.48
C VAL A 52 3.30 -16.46 -9.53
N ILE A 53 3.63 -15.24 -9.12
CA ILE A 53 3.98 -14.15 -10.04
C ILE A 53 5.28 -14.49 -10.77
N GLU A 54 6.31 -14.90 -10.03
CA GLU A 54 7.60 -15.35 -10.57
C GLU A 54 7.42 -16.48 -11.58
N TRP A 55 6.57 -17.46 -11.26
CA TRP A 55 6.27 -18.56 -12.17
C TRP A 55 5.71 -18.08 -13.51
N VAL A 56 4.81 -17.08 -13.50
CA VAL A 56 4.19 -16.52 -14.71
C VAL A 56 5.21 -15.67 -15.49
N LEU A 57 6.01 -14.86 -14.79
CA LEU A 57 7.03 -14.01 -15.41
C LEU A 57 8.14 -14.83 -16.08
N HIS A 58 8.58 -15.94 -15.48
CA HIS A 58 9.55 -16.85 -16.10
C HIS A 58 9.08 -17.44 -17.45
N ARG A 59 7.78 -17.41 -17.70
CA ARG A 59 7.15 -17.92 -18.93
C ARG A 59 6.68 -16.79 -19.83
N TRP A 60 7.01 -15.55 -19.48
CA TRP A 60 6.72 -14.39 -20.29
C TRP A 60 7.68 -14.31 -21.48
N PRO A 61 7.22 -14.07 -22.72
CA PRO A 61 8.11 -14.00 -23.85
C PRO A 61 8.98 -12.72 -23.82
N ASN A 62 10.30 -12.89 -23.84
CA ASN A 62 11.26 -11.77 -23.90
C ASN A 62 11.07 -10.88 -25.14
N THR A 63 10.43 -11.38 -26.21
CA THR A 63 10.22 -10.64 -27.46
C THR A 63 9.15 -9.56 -27.37
N GLN A 64 8.30 -9.56 -26.34
CA GLN A 64 7.22 -8.56 -26.18
C GLN A 64 7.68 -7.26 -25.52
N GLU A 65 8.78 -7.30 -24.76
CA GLU A 65 9.33 -6.13 -24.07
C GLU A 65 9.74 -5.00 -25.01
N ALA A 66 10.28 -5.35 -26.18
CA ALA A 66 10.69 -4.38 -27.19
C ALA A 66 9.51 -3.64 -27.85
N ARG A 67 8.32 -4.24 -27.86
CA ARG A 67 7.13 -3.70 -28.53
C ARG A 67 6.08 -3.13 -27.58
N ARG A 68 6.21 -3.37 -26.26
CA ARG A 68 5.22 -3.00 -25.23
C ARG A 68 3.79 -3.43 -25.60
N GLN A 69 3.67 -4.62 -26.16
CA GLN A 69 2.42 -5.18 -26.67
C GLN A 69 2.26 -6.62 -26.18
N VAL A 70 1.11 -6.93 -25.61
CA VAL A 70 0.71 -8.29 -25.26
C VAL A 70 -0.25 -8.81 -26.32
N THR A 71 0.06 -9.95 -26.91
CA THR A 71 -0.79 -10.59 -27.92
C THR A 71 -1.66 -11.71 -27.34
N GLU A 72 -2.83 -11.94 -27.95
CA GLU A 72 -3.74 -13.04 -27.54
C GLU A 72 -3.06 -14.41 -27.65
N THR A 73 -2.15 -14.57 -28.62
CA THR A 73 -1.34 -15.80 -28.79
C THR A 73 -0.51 -16.09 -27.55
N THR A 74 0.20 -15.09 -27.02
CA THR A 74 1.01 -15.23 -25.82
C THR A 74 0.17 -15.56 -24.60
N LEU A 75 -0.99 -14.92 -24.45
CA LEU A 75 -1.89 -15.23 -23.34
C LEU A 75 -2.44 -16.64 -23.44
N SER A 76 -2.77 -17.11 -24.65
CA SER A 76 -3.18 -18.49 -24.89
C SER A 76 -2.06 -19.47 -24.54
N ASP A 77 -0.82 -19.20 -24.95
CA ASP A 77 0.34 -20.07 -24.68
C ASP A 77 0.62 -20.19 -23.18
N ILE A 78 0.58 -19.07 -22.45
CA ILE A 78 0.74 -19.05 -20.99
C ILE A 78 -0.42 -19.82 -20.32
N ARG A 79 -1.66 -19.59 -20.74
CA ARG A 79 -2.86 -20.27 -20.20
C ARG A 79 -2.82 -21.77 -20.44
N GLN A 80 -2.34 -22.21 -21.61
CA GLN A 80 -2.22 -23.62 -21.94
C GLN A 80 -1.38 -24.38 -20.91
N GLN A 81 -0.32 -23.74 -20.38
CA GLN A 81 0.63 -24.37 -19.45
C GLN A 81 0.04 -24.72 -18.07
N TRP A 82 -1.07 -24.10 -17.64
CA TRP A 82 -1.75 -24.46 -16.39
C TRP A 82 -3.12 -25.12 -16.59
N THR A 83 -3.50 -25.43 -17.83
CA THR A 83 -4.79 -26.08 -18.13
C THR A 83 -4.96 -27.44 -17.43
N HIS A 84 -3.87 -28.12 -17.10
CA HIS A 84 -3.89 -29.41 -16.42
C HIS A 84 -3.75 -29.32 -14.89
N GLN A 85 -3.60 -28.10 -14.34
CA GLN A 85 -3.44 -27.91 -12.91
C GLN A 85 -4.77 -28.05 -12.13
N PRO A 86 -4.72 -28.30 -10.81
CA PRO A 86 -5.90 -28.28 -9.95
C PRO A 86 -6.61 -26.92 -9.97
N ALA A 87 -7.94 -26.91 -9.77
CA ALA A 87 -8.77 -25.71 -9.87
C ALA A 87 -8.28 -24.54 -8.99
N ARG A 88 -7.80 -24.83 -7.77
CA ARG A 88 -7.27 -23.81 -6.85
C ARG A 88 -5.98 -23.17 -7.37
N LEU A 89 -5.08 -23.97 -7.93
CA LEU A 89 -3.83 -23.50 -8.53
C LEU A 89 -4.09 -22.69 -9.80
N LYS A 90 -5.01 -23.14 -10.65
CA LYS A 90 -5.47 -22.38 -11.83
C LYS A 90 -5.98 -20.99 -11.46
N SER A 91 -6.82 -20.90 -10.43
CA SER A 91 -7.34 -19.62 -9.94
C SER A 91 -6.19 -18.70 -9.48
N ASN A 92 -5.20 -19.23 -8.77
CA ASN A 92 -4.03 -18.45 -8.35
C ASN A 92 -3.21 -17.94 -9.54
N TYR A 93 -2.91 -18.79 -10.54
CA TYR A 93 -2.19 -18.36 -11.75
C TYR A 93 -2.98 -17.34 -12.57
N GLN A 94 -4.29 -17.49 -12.65
CA GLN A 94 -5.16 -16.54 -13.34
C GLN A 94 -5.19 -15.18 -12.64
N ASN A 95 -5.22 -15.16 -11.30
CA ASN A 95 -5.08 -13.94 -10.52
C ASN A 95 -3.72 -13.28 -10.74
N ALA A 96 -2.63 -14.08 -10.80
CA ALA A 96 -1.29 -13.57 -11.09
C ALA A 96 -1.16 -12.98 -12.49
N LEU A 97 -1.71 -13.65 -13.50
CA LEU A 97 -1.76 -13.12 -14.85
C LEU A 97 -2.54 -11.80 -14.90
N THR A 98 -3.68 -11.73 -14.21
CA THR A 98 -4.49 -10.50 -14.14
C THR A 98 -3.72 -9.36 -13.46
N ALA A 99 -3.01 -9.65 -12.37
CA ALA A 99 -2.17 -8.71 -11.64
C ALA A 99 -1.02 -8.16 -12.52
N ILE A 100 -0.36 -9.03 -13.28
CA ILE A 100 0.69 -8.65 -14.23
C ILE A 100 0.10 -7.78 -15.35
N LEU A 101 -1.02 -8.18 -15.95
CA LEU A 101 -1.67 -7.42 -17.02
C LEU A 101 -2.12 -6.03 -16.57
N LEU A 102 -2.66 -5.92 -15.35
CA LEU A 102 -3.01 -4.62 -14.75
C LEU A 102 -1.77 -3.73 -14.62
N TYR A 103 -0.66 -4.25 -14.10
CA TYR A 103 0.59 -3.50 -13.97
C TYR A 103 1.16 -3.08 -15.34
N LEU A 104 1.21 -4.01 -16.29
CA LEU A 104 1.67 -3.75 -17.65
C LEU A 104 0.85 -2.64 -18.33
N HIS A 105 -0.48 -2.74 -18.24
CA HIS A 105 -1.38 -1.80 -18.90
C HIS A 105 -1.39 -0.43 -18.22
N HIS A 106 -1.58 -0.37 -16.90
CA HIS A 106 -1.77 0.91 -16.20
C HIS A 106 -0.46 1.59 -15.80
N ALA A 107 0.57 0.83 -15.37
CA ALA A 107 1.82 1.43 -14.90
C ALA A 107 2.85 1.61 -16.03
N LEU A 108 2.91 0.65 -16.96
CA LEU A 108 3.89 0.66 -18.06
C LEU A 108 3.30 1.08 -19.41
N GLY A 109 1.98 1.25 -19.52
CA GLY A 109 1.31 1.70 -20.73
C GLY A 109 1.38 0.68 -21.88
N TRP A 110 1.45 -0.61 -21.58
CA TRP A 110 1.46 -1.65 -22.60
C TRP A 110 0.07 -1.79 -23.23
N GLU A 111 0.04 -2.04 -24.54
CA GLU A 111 -1.19 -2.41 -25.21
C GLU A 111 -1.50 -3.89 -24.92
N ILE A 112 -2.74 -4.15 -24.52
CA ILE A 112 -3.23 -5.49 -24.21
C ILE A 112 -4.40 -5.83 -25.14
N PRO A 113 -4.72 -7.13 -25.34
CA PRO A 113 -5.85 -7.51 -26.16
C PRO A 113 -7.16 -6.95 -25.59
N LYS A 114 -8.02 -6.38 -26.44
CA LYS A 114 -9.31 -5.78 -26.05
C LYS A 114 -10.23 -6.73 -25.27
N THR A 115 -10.09 -8.03 -25.52
CA THR A 115 -10.77 -9.14 -24.82
C THR A 115 -10.42 -9.17 -23.33
N GLU A 116 -9.17 -8.85 -22.99
CA GLU A 116 -8.65 -8.84 -21.63
C GLU A 116 -8.78 -7.45 -20.99
N GLU A 117 -8.62 -6.38 -21.77
CA GLU A 117 -8.88 -5.01 -21.33
C GLU A 117 -10.29 -4.86 -20.76
N LYS A 118 -11.30 -5.42 -21.44
CA LYS A 118 -12.69 -5.45 -20.93
C LYS A 118 -12.88 -6.22 -19.63
N LYS A 119 -11.97 -7.14 -19.32
CA LYS A 119 -11.97 -7.91 -18.05
C LYS A 119 -11.19 -7.21 -16.96
N LEU A 120 -10.35 -6.22 -17.30
CA LEU A 120 -9.69 -5.38 -16.32
C LEU A 120 -10.76 -4.51 -15.66
N VAL A 121 -11.10 -4.89 -14.43
CA VAL A 121 -12.03 -4.13 -13.60
C VAL A 121 -11.28 -2.93 -13.06
N ASP A 122 -11.82 -1.73 -13.26
CA ASP A 122 -11.39 -0.54 -12.54
C ASP A 122 -11.68 -0.74 -11.05
N GLN A 123 -10.62 -1.08 -10.30
CA GLN A 123 -10.70 -1.36 -8.87
C GLN A 123 -11.03 -0.09 -8.08
N ASP A 124 -10.69 1.10 -8.59
CA ASP A 124 -10.98 2.35 -7.92
C ASP A 124 -12.45 2.72 -8.09
N ALA A 125 -13.00 2.53 -9.29
CA ALA A 125 -14.44 2.65 -9.52
C ALA A 125 -15.23 1.66 -8.65
N LYS A 126 -14.79 0.39 -8.58
CA LYS A 126 -15.43 -0.63 -7.74
C LYS A 126 -15.31 -0.33 -6.25
N LEU A 127 -14.15 0.15 -5.79
CA LEU A 127 -13.96 0.62 -4.43
C LEU A 127 -14.97 1.74 -4.11
N PHE A 128 -15.07 2.72 -5.01
CA PHE A 128 -15.98 3.85 -4.84
C PHE A 128 -17.46 3.43 -4.84
N GLU A 129 -17.86 2.50 -5.71
CA GLU A 129 -19.21 1.91 -5.71
C GLU A 129 -19.50 1.19 -4.38
N ASN A 130 -18.53 0.43 -3.86
CA ASN A 130 -18.67 -0.21 -2.55
C ASN A 130 -18.81 0.81 -1.42
N ILE A 131 -18.08 1.92 -1.43
CA ILE A 131 -18.19 2.97 -0.40
C ILE A 131 -19.56 3.65 -0.50
N THR A 132 -19.93 4.12 -1.69
CA THR A 132 -21.16 4.89 -1.92
C THR A 132 -22.42 4.08 -1.68
N SER A 133 -22.42 2.76 -1.96
CA SER A 133 -23.55 1.86 -1.67
C SER A 133 -23.93 1.78 -0.19
N HIS A 134 -23.07 2.22 0.74
CA HIS A 134 -23.32 2.20 2.18
C HIS A 134 -23.79 3.55 2.75
N ALA A 135 -24.24 4.50 1.93
CA ALA A 135 -24.62 5.86 2.37
C ALA A 135 -25.58 5.88 3.58
N HIS A 136 -26.70 5.16 3.48
CA HIS A 136 -27.70 5.12 4.54
C HIS A 136 -27.15 4.47 5.82
N ALA A 137 -26.40 3.38 5.67
CA ALA A 137 -25.80 2.67 6.80
C ALA A 137 -24.73 3.55 7.49
N ALA A 138 -23.91 4.27 6.72
CA ALA A 138 -22.90 5.19 7.26
C ALA A 138 -23.53 6.29 8.12
N TYR A 139 -24.61 6.91 7.62
CA TYR A 139 -25.36 7.90 8.38
C TYR A 139 -25.90 7.34 9.70
N ARG A 140 -26.54 6.16 9.67
CA ARG A 140 -27.06 5.53 10.90
C ARG A 140 -25.96 5.14 11.87
N LEU A 141 -24.83 4.63 11.37
CA LEU A 141 -23.69 4.27 12.20
C LEU A 141 -23.12 5.51 12.91
N LEU A 142 -23.00 6.63 12.21
CA LEU A 142 -22.52 7.89 12.79
C LEU A 142 -23.45 8.39 13.91
N GLN A 143 -24.77 8.33 13.70
CA GLN A 143 -25.74 8.70 14.75
C GLN A 143 -25.63 7.79 15.99
N GLY A 144 -25.57 6.47 15.77
CA GLY A 144 -25.40 5.49 16.86
C GLY A 144 -24.08 5.68 17.60
N TYR A 145 -23.00 5.95 16.85
CA TYR A 145 -21.68 6.23 17.41
C TYR A 145 -21.64 7.49 18.28
N ASN A 146 -22.27 8.58 17.84
CA ASN A 146 -22.34 9.82 18.63
C ASN A 146 -23.11 9.60 19.95
N THR A 147 -24.23 8.89 19.91
CA THR A 147 -25.01 8.52 21.10
C THR A 147 -24.19 7.65 22.06
N PHE A 148 -23.42 6.71 21.50
CA PHE A 148 -22.50 5.87 22.26
C PHE A 148 -21.40 6.70 22.93
N LEU A 149 -20.76 7.62 22.22
CA LEU A 149 -19.73 8.50 22.77
C LEU A 149 -20.27 9.38 23.91
N GLU A 150 -21.44 9.98 23.74
CA GLU A 150 -22.10 10.78 24.80
C GLU A 150 -22.30 9.95 26.07
N THR A 151 -22.82 8.73 25.91
CA THR A 151 -23.03 7.80 27.03
C THR A 151 -21.71 7.42 27.70
N PHE A 152 -20.66 7.16 26.91
CA PHE A 152 -19.34 6.84 27.41
C PHE A 152 -18.72 8.00 28.20
N TYR A 153 -18.81 9.23 27.70
CA TYR A 153 -18.28 10.40 28.39
C TYR A 153 -19.00 10.70 29.70
N GLN A 154 -20.30 10.41 29.77
CA GLN A 154 -21.11 10.57 30.99
C GLN A 154 -20.84 9.48 32.02
N LYS A 155 -20.87 8.20 31.61
CA LYS A 155 -20.83 7.06 32.54
C LYS A 155 -19.41 6.55 32.83
N ARG A 156 -18.43 6.91 31.98
CA ARG A 156 -17.02 6.46 32.07
C ARG A 156 -16.88 4.94 32.21
N THR A 157 -17.76 4.21 31.54
CA THR A 157 -17.76 2.74 31.57
C THR A 157 -16.49 2.18 30.90
N PRO A 158 -15.95 1.06 31.41
CA PRO A 158 -14.88 0.33 30.72
C PRO A 158 -15.26 0.01 29.27
N LEU A 159 -14.31 0.18 28.35
CA LEU A 159 -14.53 -0.05 26.93
C LEU A 159 -14.17 -1.49 26.56
N SER A 160 -15.04 -2.14 25.81
CA SER A 160 -14.75 -3.46 25.23
C SER A 160 -13.84 -3.35 23.99
N GLN A 161 -13.27 -4.48 23.58
CA GLN A 161 -12.35 -4.53 22.43
C GLN A 161 -13.00 -4.00 21.14
N GLU A 162 -14.23 -4.42 20.84
CA GLU A 162 -14.99 -3.95 19.68
C GLU A 162 -15.36 -2.46 19.74
N GLN A 163 -15.60 -1.92 20.93
CA GLN A 163 -15.86 -0.49 21.13
C GLN A 163 -14.63 0.35 20.81
N VAL A 164 -13.46 -0.03 21.34
CA VAL A 164 -12.20 0.67 21.04
C VAL A 164 -11.84 0.53 19.57
N ALA A 165 -12.04 -0.64 18.96
CA ALA A 165 -11.83 -0.84 17.53
C ALA A 165 -12.66 0.15 16.68
N LEU A 166 -13.93 0.34 17.03
CA LEU A 166 -14.80 1.27 16.33
C LEU A 166 -14.35 2.72 16.51
N ILE A 167 -13.97 3.12 17.73
CA ILE A 167 -13.42 4.46 17.99
C ILE A 167 -12.20 4.71 17.11
N VAL A 168 -11.25 3.77 17.06
CA VAL A 168 -10.06 3.90 16.19
C VAL A 168 -10.47 3.99 14.71
N ALA A 169 -11.40 3.15 14.26
CA ALA A 169 -11.87 3.13 12.87
C ALA A 169 -12.52 4.44 12.42
N LEU A 170 -13.22 5.14 13.33
CA LEU A 170 -13.98 6.35 13.00
C LEU A 170 -13.22 7.65 13.31
N GLU A 171 -12.26 7.64 14.23
CA GLU A 171 -11.56 8.85 14.70
C GLU A 171 -10.10 8.93 14.25
N VAL A 172 -9.47 7.80 13.89
CA VAL A 172 -8.06 7.77 13.47
C VAL A 172 -7.94 7.49 11.98
N ALA A 173 -8.45 6.34 11.54
CA ALA A 173 -8.46 5.94 10.14
C ALA A 173 -9.41 4.75 9.95
N PRO A 174 -10.11 4.61 8.81
CA PRO A 174 -11.01 3.49 8.52
C PRO A 174 -10.21 2.23 8.11
N LEU A 175 -9.41 1.72 9.05
CA LEU A 175 -8.46 0.64 8.85
C LEU A 175 -9.14 -0.71 8.60
N PRO A 176 -8.51 -1.63 7.83
CA PRO A 176 -8.92 -3.02 7.76
C PRO A 176 -8.96 -3.68 9.15
N ILE A 177 -9.87 -4.63 9.31
CA ILE A 177 -10.12 -5.34 10.58
C ILE A 177 -8.84 -5.99 11.13
N ASP A 178 -7.95 -6.45 10.26
CA ASP A 178 -6.68 -7.07 10.65
C ASP A 178 -5.76 -6.09 11.38
N TYR A 179 -5.71 -4.82 10.93
CA TYR A 179 -4.95 -3.77 11.60
C TYR A 179 -5.61 -3.37 12.92
N LEU A 180 -6.95 -3.25 12.96
CA LEU A 180 -7.68 -2.97 14.21
C LEU A 180 -7.43 -4.06 15.26
N HIS A 181 -7.44 -5.34 14.84
CA HIS A 181 -7.12 -6.46 15.71
C HIS A 181 -5.68 -6.39 16.21
N HIS A 182 -4.73 -6.06 15.34
CA HIS A 182 -3.32 -5.92 15.70
C HIS A 182 -3.08 -4.81 16.74
N ILE A 183 -3.69 -3.63 16.54
CA ILE A 183 -3.65 -2.50 17.49
C ILE A 183 -4.13 -2.95 18.87
N LEU A 184 -5.25 -3.66 18.95
CA LEU A 184 -5.81 -4.06 20.24
C LEU A 184 -5.07 -5.24 20.88
N THR A 185 -4.27 -5.95 20.09
CA THR A 185 -3.46 -7.08 20.56
C THR A 185 -2.14 -6.60 21.14
N SER A 186 -1.50 -5.60 20.52
CA SER A 186 -0.16 -5.11 20.87
C SER A 186 -0.23 -3.67 21.40
N SER A 187 0.30 -3.43 22.60
CA SER A 187 0.33 -2.07 23.20
C SER A 187 1.34 -1.13 22.56
N ASP A 188 2.31 -1.68 21.81
CA ASP A 188 3.50 -0.97 21.32
C ASP A 188 3.24 -0.15 20.05
N CYS A 189 1.97 0.19 19.78
CA CYS A 189 1.57 0.97 18.61
C CYS A 189 1.43 2.46 18.91
N ILE A 190 1.53 2.91 20.17
CA ILE A 190 1.43 4.34 20.51
C ILE A 190 2.84 4.94 20.59
N GLU A 191 3.08 5.99 19.81
CA GLU A 191 4.34 6.74 19.80
C GLU A 191 4.13 8.21 20.14
N ILE A 192 5.11 8.81 20.83
CA ILE A 192 5.20 10.25 21.03
C ILE A 192 6.43 10.74 20.27
N VAL A 193 6.21 11.56 19.24
CA VAL A 193 7.27 12.13 18.40
C VAL A 193 7.05 13.62 18.30
N ASP A 194 8.09 14.43 18.58
CA ASP A 194 8.03 15.90 18.58
C ASP A 194 6.83 16.47 19.37
N ASN A 195 6.58 15.89 20.56
CA ASN A 195 5.47 16.26 21.44
C ASN A 195 4.06 16.07 20.82
N ARG A 196 3.95 15.22 19.80
CA ARG A 196 2.69 14.81 19.17
C ARG A 196 2.46 13.31 19.32
N LEU A 197 1.19 12.93 19.44
CA LEU A 197 0.77 11.55 19.60
C LEU A 197 0.50 10.91 18.24
N TYR A 198 1.07 9.73 18.04
CA TYR A 198 0.91 8.96 16.83
C TYR A 198 0.52 7.52 17.14
N LEU A 199 -0.24 6.93 16.22
CA LEU A 199 -0.47 5.50 16.14
C LEU A 199 0.45 4.93 15.05
N ARG A 200 1.50 4.22 15.45
CA ARG A 200 2.44 3.52 14.57
C ARG A 200 1.92 2.13 14.22
N LEU A 201 1.74 1.89 12.93
CA LEU A 201 1.31 0.61 12.39
C LEU A 201 2.39 -0.01 11.52
N ILE A 202 2.87 -1.19 11.91
CA ILE A 202 3.77 -1.99 11.08
C ILE A 202 2.95 -2.65 9.96
N HIS A 203 3.47 -2.61 8.73
CA HIS A 203 2.78 -3.19 7.59
C HIS A 203 2.72 -4.73 7.68
N ILE A 204 1.51 -5.27 7.92
CA ILE A 204 1.28 -6.71 8.21
C ILE A 204 1.70 -7.62 7.03
N GLN A 205 1.72 -7.10 5.81
CA GLN A 205 1.88 -7.88 4.59
C GLN A 205 3.35 -8.06 4.14
N GLY A 206 4.32 -7.49 4.87
CA GLY A 206 5.75 -7.75 4.67
C GLY A 206 6.24 -9.13 5.17
N ARG A 207 5.41 -9.89 5.89
CA ARG A 207 5.79 -11.23 6.41
C ARG A 207 5.80 -12.37 5.38
N GLN A 208 5.46 -12.09 4.12
CA GLN A 208 5.53 -13.08 3.03
C GLN A 208 6.86 -13.07 2.28
N SER A 209 7.81 -12.15 2.58
CA SER A 209 9.19 -12.26 2.10
C SER A 209 9.95 -13.32 2.91
N LYS A 210 9.48 -14.57 2.89
CA LYS A 210 10.25 -15.72 3.38
C LYS A 210 11.41 -15.96 2.41
N GLY A 211 12.50 -15.23 2.58
CA GLY A 211 13.66 -15.36 1.71
C GLY A 211 14.97 -14.74 2.19
N ARG A 212 15.00 -13.98 3.31
CA ARG A 212 16.26 -13.45 3.84
C ARG A 212 16.33 -13.59 5.36
N PRO A 213 17.04 -14.62 5.88
CA PRO A 213 17.13 -14.87 7.32
C PRO A 213 17.99 -13.87 8.11
N ASP A 214 18.58 -12.84 7.47
CA ASP A 214 19.67 -12.07 8.08
C ASP A 214 19.37 -10.58 8.34
N LYS A 215 18.16 -10.06 8.06
CA LYS A 215 17.83 -8.62 8.21
C LYS A 215 16.40 -8.27 8.67
N GLU A 216 15.73 -9.14 9.43
CA GLU A 216 14.26 -9.07 9.56
C GLU A 216 13.67 -8.15 10.66
N ALA A 217 14.46 -7.40 11.43
CA ALA A 217 13.91 -6.54 12.51
C ALA A 217 13.85 -5.03 12.18
N ASP A 218 14.85 -4.49 11.46
CA ASP A 218 15.00 -3.04 11.25
C ASP A 218 14.37 -2.51 9.94
N ASP A 219 14.03 -3.37 8.98
CA ASP A 219 13.52 -2.96 7.65
C ASP A 219 11.98 -3.00 7.54
N ALA A 220 11.26 -3.19 8.66
CA ALA A 220 9.80 -3.26 8.63
C ALA A 220 9.17 -1.87 8.39
N SER A 221 8.74 -1.62 7.14
CA SER A 221 8.00 -0.41 6.80
C SER A 221 6.76 -0.23 7.69
N PHE A 222 6.53 1.01 8.09
CA PHE A 222 5.44 1.38 8.99
C PHE A 222 4.80 2.70 8.57
N THR A 223 3.64 2.97 9.16
CA THR A 223 2.86 4.19 8.95
C THR A 223 2.54 4.84 10.30
N ARG A 224 2.44 6.17 10.32
CA ARG A 224 1.99 6.93 11.48
C ARG A 224 0.69 7.66 11.17
N TYR A 225 -0.34 7.38 11.96
CA TYR A 225 -1.56 8.19 11.99
C TYR A 225 -1.51 9.15 13.16
N HIS A 226 -1.99 10.37 12.97
CA HIS A 226 -2.22 11.27 14.08
C HIS A 226 -3.20 10.62 15.07
N LEU A 227 -2.86 10.62 16.36
CA LEU A 227 -3.68 10.01 17.39
C LEU A 227 -4.36 11.10 18.23
N PRO A 228 -5.68 11.34 18.07
CA PRO A 228 -6.40 12.29 18.90
C PRO A 228 -6.34 11.91 20.38
N LEU A 229 -6.32 12.92 21.25
CA LEU A 229 -6.19 12.72 22.70
C LEU A 229 -7.32 11.86 23.30
N SER A 230 -8.54 11.99 22.76
CA SER A 230 -9.70 11.16 23.15
C SER A 230 -9.45 9.68 22.88
N VAL A 231 -8.90 9.36 21.71
CA VAL A 231 -8.58 8.00 21.29
C VAL A 231 -7.38 7.45 22.05
N TYR A 232 -6.34 8.27 22.25
CA TYR A 232 -5.19 7.92 23.10
C TYR A 232 -5.67 7.46 24.48
N ARG A 233 -6.53 8.26 25.14
CA ARG A 233 -7.10 7.90 26.44
C ARG A 233 -7.91 6.62 26.40
N ALA A 234 -8.74 6.41 25.37
CA ALA A 234 -9.51 5.19 25.22
C ALA A 234 -8.60 3.95 25.10
N LEU A 235 -7.53 4.04 24.30
CA LEU A 235 -6.56 2.97 24.11
C LEU A 235 -5.75 2.69 25.37
N THR A 236 -5.21 3.71 26.04
CA THR A 236 -4.42 3.50 27.26
C THR A 236 -5.25 2.88 28.37
N THR A 237 -6.46 3.39 28.61
CA THR A 237 -7.39 2.81 29.60
C THR A 237 -7.75 1.37 29.25
N PHE A 238 -7.96 1.06 27.97
CA PHE A 238 -8.18 -0.32 27.53
C PHE A 238 -6.98 -1.23 27.80
N TYR A 239 -5.76 -0.78 27.50
CA TYR A 239 -4.55 -1.58 27.75
C TYR A 239 -4.29 -1.80 29.25
N GLU A 240 -4.52 -0.79 30.09
CA GLU A 240 -4.43 -0.91 31.55
C GLU A 240 -5.43 -1.94 32.09
N GLN A 241 -6.68 -1.89 31.64
CA GLN A 241 -7.72 -2.87 32.00
C GLN A 241 -7.35 -4.29 31.55
N LYS A 242 -6.85 -4.42 30.31
CA LYS A 242 -6.39 -5.69 29.75
C LYS A 242 -5.22 -6.27 30.55
N ALA A 243 -4.26 -5.44 30.96
CA ALA A 243 -3.14 -5.85 31.80
C ALA A 243 -3.59 -6.31 33.19
N ALA A 244 -4.55 -5.62 33.80
CA ALA A 244 -5.08 -5.95 35.13
C ALA A 244 -5.87 -7.27 35.18
N THR A 245 -6.45 -7.70 34.06
CA THR A 245 -7.45 -8.79 34.07
C THR A 245 -6.84 -10.20 34.16
N LEU A 246 -5.50 -10.40 34.03
CA LEU A 246 -4.72 -11.67 34.12
C LEU A 246 -5.21 -12.87 33.26
N SER A 247 -6.43 -12.85 32.72
CA SER A 247 -7.05 -13.86 31.88
C SER A 247 -6.76 -13.50 30.42
N HIS A 248 -5.62 -13.98 29.92
CA HIS A 248 -5.22 -13.83 28.52
C HIS A 248 -6.01 -14.76 27.59
N ALA A 249 -7.33 -14.56 27.50
CA ALA A 249 -8.07 -15.06 26.35
C ALA A 249 -7.83 -14.12 25.18
N TYR A 250 -6.71 -14.31 24.46
CA TYR A 250 -6.51 -13.69 23.15
C TYR A 250 -7.73 -14.03 22.29
N THR A 251 -8.54 -13.02 22.00
CA THR A 251 -9.61 -13.22 21.04
C THR A 251 -8.95 -13.33 19.68
N GLY A 252 -9.02 -14.51 19.06
CA GLY A 252 -8.59 -14.69 17.67
C GLY A 252 -9.30 -13.71 16.74
N LEU A 253 -8.70 -13.44 15.58
CA LEU A 253 -9.22 -12.48 14.60
C LEU A 253 -10.69 -12.73 14.23
N ASN A 254 -11.10 -13.99 14.05
CA ASN A 254 -12.46 -14.36 13.68
C ASN A 254 -13.50 -13.99 14.76
N PRO A 255 -13.36 -14.42 16.03
CA PRO A 255 -14.30 -14.01 17.07
C PRO A 255 -14.30 -12.49 17.32
N PHE A 256 -13.15 -11.81 17.17
CA PHE A 256 -13.09 -10.36 17.24
C PHE A 256 -13.94 -9.70 16.13
N ARG A 257 -13.76 -10.15 14.89
CA ARG A 257 -14.53 -9.68 13.73
C ARG A 257 -16.04 -9.87 13.93
N ASP A 258 -16.44 -11.00 14.50
CA ASP A 258 -17.85 -11.30 14.76
C ASP A 258 -18.46 -10.36 15.81
N ARG A 259 -17.73 -10.08 16.90
CA ARG A 259 -18.17 -9.12 17.93
C ARG A 259 -18.20 -7.69 17.43
N LEU A 260 -17.19 -7.28 16.66
CA LEU A 260 -17.16 -5.95 16.04
C LEU A 260 -18.34 -5.74 15.10
N TYR A 261 -18.64 -6.75 14.28
CA TYR A 261 -19.82 -6.72 13.42
C TYR A 261 -21.12 -6.63 14.22
N ALA A 262 -21.29 -7.46 15.26
CA ALA A 262 -22.47 -7.43 16.11
C ALA A 262 -22.68 -6.06 16.78
N PHE A 263 -21.61 -5.47 17.34
CA PHE A 263 -21.67 -4.13 17.93
C PHE A 263 -21.99 -3.05 16.90
N THR A 264 -21.41 -3.12 15.70
CA THR A 264 -21.73 -2.18 14.62
C THR A 264 -23.21 -2.30 14.22
N VAL A 265 -23.74 -3.52 14.10
CA VAL A 265 -25.17 -3.75 13.80
C VAL A 265 -26.07 -3.21 14.91
N GLN A 266 -25.69 -3.37 16.18
CA GLN A 266 -26.41 -2.79 17.31
C GLN A 266 -26.53 -1.26 17.18
N LEU A 267 -25.43 -0.58 16.84
CA LEU A 267 -25.45 0.87 16.62
C LEU A 267 -26.26 1.26 15.38
N LEU A 268 -26.23 0.46 14.32
CA LEU A 268 -27.01 0.68 13.11
C LEU A 268 -28.51 0.56 13.35
N THR A 269 -28.96 -0.42 14.14
CA THR A 269 -30.39 -0.68 14.35
C THR A 269 -30.97 0.07 15.53
N GLY A 270 -30.14 0.45 16.51
CA GLY A 270 -30.56 1.04 17.78
C GLY A 270 -31.20 0.02 18.74
N ALA A 271 -31.20 -1.27 18.38
CA ALA A 271 -31.75 -2.33 19.21
C ALA A 271 -30.65 -3.07 19.95
N GLU A 272 -30.80 -3.25 21.27
CA GLU A 272 -30.00 -4.21 22.02
C GLU A 272 -30.23 -5.59 21.39
N THR A 273 -29.19 -6.19 20.83
CA THR A 273 -29.31 -7.44 20.07
C THR A 273 -29.64 -8.58 21.02
N SER A 274 -30.91 -8.74 21.37
CA SER A 274 -31.41 -9.98 21.96
C SER A 274 -31.30 -11.05 20.90
N SER A 275 -30.51 -12.08 21.21
CA SER A 275 -30.31 -13.26 20.40
C SER A 275 -31.66 -13.94 20.17
N ARG A 276 -32.32 -13.61 19.05
CA ARG A 276 -33.17 -14.49 18.21
C ARG A 276 -34.03 -13.66 17.25
N MET A 277 -33.93 -14.05 15.97
CA MET A 277 -34.96 -13.98 14.93
C MET A 277 -35.12 -12.68 14.11
N GLY A 278 -35.25 -12.89 12.79
CA GLY A 278 -35.76 -11.93 11.82
C GLY A 278 -34.67 -11.27 11.00
N ALA A 279 -34.66 -11.51 9.69
CA ALA A 279 -33.74 -10.92 8.74
C ALA A 279 -33.59 -9.41 8.96
N SER A 280 -32.42 -8.98 9.45
CA SER A 280 -32.05 -7.57 9.38
C SER A 280 -32.02 -7.20 7.89
N PRO A 281 -32.58 -6.05 7.46
CA PRO A 281 -32.36 -5.58 6.11
C PRO A 281 -30.85 -5.65 5.83
N HIS A 282 -30.47 -6.09 4.63
CA HIS A 282 -29.06 -6.26 4.22
C HIS A 282 -28.31 -4.90 4.27
N LEU A 283 -27.97 -4.43 5.48
CA LEU A 283 -27.38 -3.11 5.72
C LEU A 283 -25.87 -3.13 5.45
N CYS A 284 -25.18 -4.21 5.84
CA CYS A 284 -23.76 -4.43 5.59
C CYS A 284 -23.41 -5.89 5.89
N SER A 285 -22.58 -6.54 5.08
CA SER A 285 -22.02 -7.85 5.44
C SER A 285 -20.75 -7.72 6.29
N LYS A 286 -20.36 -8.77 7.01
CA LYS A 286 -19.08 -8.86 7.75
C LYS A 286 -17.85 -8.57 6.89
N ARG A 287 -17.92 -8.78 5.57
CA ARG A 287 -16.83 -8.52 4.62
C ARG A 287 -16.78 -7.07 4.18
N GLN A 288 -17.91 -6.37 4.22
CA GLN A 288 -18.03 -4.98 3.79
C GLN A 288 -17.85 -3.97 4.92
N LEU A 289 -17.65 -4.43 6.16
CA LEU A 289 -17.51 -3.55 7.33
C LEU A 289 -16.44 -2.47 7.16
N HIS A 290 -15.31 -2.80 6.53
CA HIS A 290 -14.26 -1.83 6.23
C HIS A 290 -14.71 -0.74 5.22
N PHE A 291 -15.56 -1.08 4.25
CA PHE A 291 -16.15 -0.09 3.33
C PHE A 291 -17.19 0.77 4.03
N LEU A 292 -17.93 0.21 4.99
CA LEU A 292 -18.86 0.98 5.81
C LEU A 292 -18.12 2.05 6.64
N PHE A 293 -16.97 1.71 7.24
CA PHE A 293 -16.16 2.69 7.96
C PHE A 293 -15.62 3.77 7.02
N GLN A 294 -15.13 3.40 5.84
CA GLN A 294 -14.72 4.36 4.81
C GLN A 294 -15.88 5.26 4.37
N ALA A 295 -17.10 4.72 4.25
CA ALA A 295 -18.29 5.50 3.92
C ALA A 295 -18.62 6.54 4.99
N VAL A 296 -18.40 6.25 6.28
CA VAL A 296 -18.56 7.26 7.34
C VAL A 296 -17.63 8.45 7.10
N TRP A 297 -16.35 8.20 6.83
CA TRP A 297 -15.38 9.27 6.53
C TRP A 297 -15.74 10.04 5.27
N TYR A 298 -16.15 9.34 4.21
CA TYR A 298 -16.58 9.95 2.95
C TYR A 298 -17.75 10.93 3.14
N TYR A 299 -18.79 10.52 3.90
CA TYR A 299 -19.99 11.36 4.08
C TYR A 299 -19.91 12.34 5.26
N ARG A 300 -19.06 12.09 6.27
CA ARG A 300 -18.89 12.98 7.43
C ARG A 300 -17.92 14.12 7.13
N ASP A 301 -16.80 13.80 6.49
CA ASP A 301 -15.65 14.70 6.35
C ASP A 301 -15.36 15.06 4.88
N ASP A 302 -16.23 14.67 3.94
CA ASP A 302 -16.08 14.91 2.49
C ASP A 302 -14.71 14.47 1.92
N VAL A 303 -14.14 13.38 2.46
CA VAL A 303 -12.82 12.89 2.04
C VAL A 303 -12.89 12.33 0.62
N VAL A 304 -12.09 12.89 -0.27
CA VAL A 304 -11.98 12.43 -1.67
C VAL A 304 -11.56 10.95 -1.71
N PRO A 305 -12.15 10.10 -2.60
CA PRO A 305 -11.89 8.66 -2.62
C PRO A 305 -10.41 8.25 -2.70
N THR A 306 -9.60 8.99 -3.45
CA THR A 306 -8.15 8.74 -3.55
C THR A 306 -7.46 8.91 -2.20
N LEU A 307 -7.76 10.00 -1.49
CA LEU A 307 -7.20 10.26 -0.16
C LEU A 307 -7.75 9.26 0.87
N LEU A 308 -9.04 8.91 0.77
CA LEU A 308 -9.65 7.91 1.65
C LEU A 308 -8.99 6.54 1.50
N LYS A 309 -8.63 6.16 0.27
CA LYS A 309 -7.84 4.96 -0.01
C LYS A 309 -6.46 5.05 0.63
N ASP A 310 -5.78 6.19 0.53
CA ASP A 310 -4.48 6.37 1.18
C ASP A 310 -4.59 6.26 2.71
N ILE A 311 -5.60 6.88 3.33
CA ILE A 311 -5.82 6.82 4.78
C ILE A 311 -6.21 5.41 5.24
N ALA A 312 -7.11 4.73 4.51
CA ALA A 312 -7.63 3.43 4.92
C ALA A 312 -6.55 2.33 4.91
N TYR A 313 -5.57 2.41 4.01
CA TYR A 313 -4.59 1.34 3.81
C TYR A 313 -3.18 1.79 4.22
N PRO A 314 -2.66 1.33 5.37
CA PRO A 314 -1.35 1.75 5.87
C PRO A 314 -0.22 1.54 4.87
N THR A 315 -0.27 0.49 4.04
CA THR A 315 0.78 0.18 3.04
C THR A 315 0.89 1.19 1.91
N ARG A 316 -0.08 2.10 1.73
CA ARG A 316 -0.07 3.10 0.66
C ARG A 316 0.75 4.35 1.00
N HIS A 317 1.09 4.51 2.26
CA HIS A 317 1.99 5.57 2.72
C HIS A 317 3.04 4.95 3.64
N VAL A 318 4.22 5.56 3.73
CA VAL A 318 5.30 5.04 4.57
C VAL A 318 5.81 6.20 5.37
N ALA A 319 5.82 6.04 6.68
CA ALA A 319 6.48 6.97 7.58
C ALA A 319 7.97 6.65 7.64
N TYR A 320 8.77 7.70 7.76
CA TYR A 320 10.21 7.58 7.97
C TYR A 320 10.51 7.81 9.44
N GLU A 321 11.55 7.14 9.94
CA GLU A 321 12.11 7.54 11.23
C GLU A 321 12.64 8.96 11.11
N LEU A 322 12.16 9.84 12.00
CA LEU A 322 12.77 11.14 12.17
C LEU A 322 14.15 10.90 12.75
N GLN A 323 15.15 10.80 11.88
CA GLN A 323 16.53 10.91 12.32
C GLN A 323 16.66 12.28 12.98
N SER A 324 16.74 12.29 14.31
CA SER A 324 17.28 13.46 15.00
C SER A 324 18.63 13.75 14.35
N PRO A 325 18.86 14.95 13.80
CA PRO A 325 20.08 15.24 13.06
C PRO A 325 21.26 15.21 14.03
N CYS A 326 21.83 14.04 14.26
CA CYS A 326 23.11 13.84 14.92
C CYS A 326 24.18 13.76 13.83
N ILE A 327 24.33 14.86 13.08
CA ILE A 327 25.47 15.08 12.21
C ILE A 327 26.11 16.40 12.68
N PRO A 328 27.36 16.40 13.20
CA PRO A 328 27.96 17.55 13.87
C PRO A 328 28.10 18.86 13.07
N ASN A 329 27.67 18.93 11.80
CA ASN A 329 27.92 20.07 10.92
C ASN A 329 26.69 20.61 10.15
N GLN A 330 25.49 20.04 10.35
CA GLN A 330 24.32 20.44 9.56
C GLN A 330 23.70 21.76 10.02
N LYS A 331 23.77 22.10 11.32
CA LYS A 331 23.34 23.41 11.81
C LYS A 331 24.11 24.55 11.13
N LYS A 332 25.44 24.39 11.00
CA LYS A 332 26.28 25.34 10.26
C LYS A 332 25.93 25.37 8.77
N GLN A 333 25.72 24.22 8.12
CA GLN A 333 25.31 24.22 6.71
C GLN A 333 23.94 24.86 6.48
N ILE A 334 22.98 24.62 7.37
CA ILE A 334 21.65 25.20 7.32
C ILE A 334 21.71 26.71 7.61
N ASP A 335 22.47 27.12 8.64
CA ASP A 335 22.74 28.52 8.94
C ASP A 335 23.45 29.19 7.75
N ASP A 336 24.42 28.54 7.11
CA ASP A 336 25.12 29.05 5.93
C ASP A 336 24.17 29.21 4.72
N ILE A 337 23.25 28.27 4.51
CA ILE A 337 22.20 28.36 3.47
C ILE A 337 21.26 29.54 3.75
N TYR A 338 20.83 29.72 5.00
CA TYR A 338 19.99 30.86 5.38
C TYR A 338 20.77 32.18 5.30
N THR A 339 22.03 32.21 5.72
CA THR A 339 22.88 33.41 5.63
C THR A 339 23.15 33.79 4.17
N GLN A 340 23.25 32.82 3.24
CA GLN A 340 23.35 33.07 1.81
C GLN A 340 22.04 33.56 1.18
N THR A 341 20.89 33.06 1.62
CA THR A 341 19.59 33.45 1.05
C THR A 341 19.09 34.81 1.52
N TRP A 342 19.60 35.31 2.65
CA TRP A 342 19.33 36.66 3.16
C TRP A 342 20.44 37.69 2.82
N ASP A 343 21.47 37.30 2.06
CA ASP A 343 22.48 38.21 1.52
C ASP A 343 21.99 38.73 0.14
N ASP A 344 21.49 39.96 0.09
CA ASP A 344 20.98 40.62 -1.13
C ASP A 344 22.01 40.69 -2.29
N LYS A 345 23.28 40.34 -2.05
CA LYS A 345 24.37 40.32 -3.03
C LYS A 345 25.03 38.95 -3.18
N TRP A 346 24.39 37.87 -2.75
CA TRP A 346 24.96 36.52 -2.78
C TRP A 346 25.48 36.07 -4.16
N TYR A 347 24.89 36.58 -5.24
CA TYR A 347 25.27 36.31 -6.63
C TYR A 347 26.61 36.92 -7.05
N GLU A 348 27.07 38.02 -6.42
CA GLU A 348 28.37 38.63 -6.72
C GLU A 348 29.54 37.71 -6.35
N LYS A 349 29.35 36.85 -5.35
CA LYS A 349 30.37 35.89 -4.86
C LYS A 349 30.55 34.69 -5.81
N ILE A 350 29.58 34.43 -6.69
CA ILE A 350 29.66 33.32 -7.66
C ILE A 350 30.56 33.69 -8.85
N GLU A 351 30.60 34.96 -9.25
CA GLU A 351 31.42 35.40 -10.39
C GLU A 351 32.92 35.32 -10.13
N THR A 352 33.35 35.42 -8.87
CA THR A 352 34.77 35.29 -8.50
C THR A 352 35.31 33.85 -8.60
N GLY A 353 34.45 32.83 -8.72
CA GLY A 353 34.85 31.43 -8.88
C GLY A 353 35.17 30.99 -10.31
N LYS A 354 34.86 31.81 -11.34
CA LYS A 354 34.97 31.43 -12.77
C LYS A 354 36.13 32.10 -13.53
N LYS A 355 37.15 32.60 -12.83
CA LYS A 355 38.41 33.05 -13.44
C LYS A 355 39.60 32.25 -12.92
N ARG A 356 39.62 30.94 -13.21
CA ARG A 356 40.89 30.24 -13.46
C ARG A 356 40.93 29.85 -14.93
N THR A 357 41.65 30.69 -15.65
CA THR A 357 42.15 30.62 -17.02
C THR A 357 42.21 29.22 -17.64
N VAL A 358 41.48 29.10 -18.75
CA VAL A 358 41.78 28.25 -19.90
C VAL A 358 43.22 28.53 -20.36
N ALA A 359 44.08 27.52 -20.33
CA ALA A 359 45.28 27.47 -21.16
C ALA A 359 44.97 26.54 -22.34
N SER A 360 44.83 27.13 -23.53
CA SER A 360 44.59 26.44 -24.80
C SER A 360 45.86 25.76 -25.35
N PRO A 361 45.70 24.76 -26.24
CA PRO A 361 46.77 23.88 -26.70
C PRO A 361 47.55 24.41 -27.93
N GLY A 362 48.87 24.19 -27.94
CA GLY A 362 49.71 23.83 -29.10
C GLY A 362 50.04 24.86 -30.19
N ALA A 363 51.32 25.21 -30.35
CA ALA A 363 51.94 25.52 -31.65
C ALA A 363 53.45 25.20 -31.66
N ILE A 364 53.85 24.56 -32.76
CA ILE A 364 55.15 24.01 -33.15
C ILE A 364 56.21 25.10 -33.36
N LYS A 365 57.45 24.80 -32.98
CA LYS A 365 58.64 25.02 -33.83
C LYS A 365 59.69 23.95 -33.56
#